data_AF-A0A7D5N2A8-F1
#
_entry.id   AF-A0A7D5N2A8-F1
#
_cell.length_a   1.000
_cell.length_b   1.000
_cell.length_c   1.000
_cell.angle_alpha   90.00
_cell.angle_beta   90.00
_cell.angle_gamma   90.00
#
_symmetry.space_group_name_H-M   'P 1'
#
loop_
_entity.id
_entity.type
_entity.pdbx_description
1 polymer ?
#
loop_
_entity_poly.entity_id
_entity_poly.type
_entity_poly.pdbx_seq_one_letter_code
_entity_poly.pdbx_strand_id
1 'polypeptide(L)'
;MGEFYTGSKSDFTAYAQQLARKGYVAASVEYRLGWNYLGNGSACSGDMNSFRYAMYRALQDVNAAIRFLSFHASNYGIDANNVFLLGQSAGAFTVLNAAFLDQTEANQLYPSAYVDLGSIDSATNTVQANYQLKGVFNWCGGVLDTTILDANEQIPVLSMHGLLDNVVPVDTGTFLYCYNTTNPYVFVYGPQVMHKRLMHHGICSETNFDAAGMHCVYPCWIHWFMCRPNTLLF
;
A
#
# COMPACT_ATOMS: atom_id res chain seq x y z
N MET A 1 7.87 6.47 4.02
CA MET A 1 8.80 5.50 3.41
C MET A 1 8.71 5.57 1.89
N GLY A 2 9.86 5.68 1.23
CA GLY A 2 9.99 5.93 -0.21
C GLY A 2 10.56 4.72 -0.96
N GLU A 3 9.87 4.34 -2.04
CA GLU A 3 10.30 3.40 -3.09
C GLU A 3 10.86 2.03 -2.62
N PHE A 4 10.65 1.62 -1.36
CA PHE A 4 11.30 0.44 -0.74
C PHE A 4 12.83 0.54 -0.61
N TYR A 5 13.38 1.74 -0.82
CA TYR A 5 14.81 2.03 -0.70
C TYR A 5 15.13 2.85 0.55
N THR A 6 14.22 3.72 0.99
CA THR A 6 14.47 4.68 2.06
C THR A 6 13.22 4.99 2.90
N GLY A 7 13.42 5.77 3.96
CA GLY A 7 12.40 6.24 4.89
C GLY A 7 12.31 5.40 6.15
N SER A 8 11.45 5.85 7.06
CA SER A 8 11.29 5.22 8.37
C SER A 8 9.84 5.33 8.84
N LYS A 9 9.50 4.62 9.92
CA LYS A 9 8.19 4.82 10.57
C LYS A 9 7.96 6.26 11.04
N SER A 10 9.03 7.02 11.31
CA SER A 10 8.95 8.39 11.81
C SER A 10 8.35 9.38 10.80
N ASP A 11 8.39 9.05 9.50
CA ASP A 11 7.79 9.84 8.42
C ASP A 11 6.28 10.05 8.63
N PHE A 12 5.61 9.12 9.33
CA PHE A 12 4.17 9.16 9.60
C PHE A 12 3.81 9.69 10.99
N THR A 13 4.78 10.13 11.80
CA THR A 13 4.54 10.57 13.18
C THR A 13 3.48 11.67 13.27
N ALA A 14 3.57 12.68 12.41
CA ALA A 14 2.63 13.80 12.40
C ALA A 14 1.21 13.36 12.04
N TYR A 15 1.06 12.42 11.11
CA TYR A 15 -0.25 11.85 10.74
C TYR A 15 -0.81 10.98 11.87
N ALA A 16 0.02 10.12 12.47
CA ALA A 16 -0.38 9.30 13.59
C ALA A 16 -0.87 10.17 14.77
N GLN A 17 -0.18 11.28 15.07
CA GLN A 17 -0.61 12.23 16.09
C GLN A 17 -1.92 12.93 15.73
N GLN A 18 -2.14 13.29 14.47
CA GLN A 18 -3.40 13.89 14.01
C GLN A 18 -4.57 12.90 14.14
N LEU A 19 -4.37 11.65 13.75
CA LEU A 19 -5.36 10.57 13.92
C LEU A 19 -5.63 10.31 15.40
N ALA A 20 -4.59 10.29 16.25
CA ALA A 20 -4.76 10.13 17.69
C ALA A 20 -5.60 11.27 18.31
N ARG A 21 -5.39 12.52 17.89
CA ARG A 21 -6.22 13.67 18.33
C ARG A 21 -7.68 13.55 17.91
N LYS A 22 -7.97 12.77 16.88
CA LYS A 22 -9.32 12.46 16.38
C LYS A 22 -9.93 11.21 17.01
N GLY A 23 -9.23 10.57 17.96
CA GLY A 23 -9.74 9.42 18.71
C GLY A 23 -9.35 8.05 18.14
N TYR A 24 -8.47 7.99 17.14
CA TYR A 24 -7.98 6.71 16.60
C TYR A 24 -6.75 6.21 17.37
N VAL A 25 -6.65 4.90 17.56
CA VAL A 25 -5.36 4.29 17.90
C VAL A 25 -4.53 4.21 16.61
N ALA A 26 -3.46 5.00 16.52
CA ALA A 26 -2.61 5.07 15.34
C ALA A 26 -1.24 4.42 15.62
N ALA A 27 -0.84 3.50 14.73
CA ALA A 27 0.47 2.84 14.79
C ALA A 27 1.20 2.99 13.45
N SER A 28 2.40 3.56 13.48
CA SER A 28 3.29 3.60 12.32
C SER A 28 4.11 2.31 12.25
N VAL A 29 3.98 1.55 11.17
CA VAL A 29 4.70 0.29 10.97
C VAL A 29 6.00 0.53 10.23
N GLU A 30 7.07 -0.09 10.70
CA GLU A 30 8.33 -0.15 10.00
C GLU A 30 8.43 -1.49 9.26
N TYR A 31 8.83 -1.46 7.99
CA TYR A 31 9.03 -2.66 7.19
C TYR A 31 10.43 -2.70 6.59
N ARG A 32 10.94 -3.90 6.31
CA ARG A 32 12.28 -4.10 5.76
C ARG A 32 12.37 -3.50 4.36
N LEU A 33 13.30 -2.56 4.21
CA LEU A 33 13.72 -2.03 2.91
C LEU A 33 14.63 -3.03 2.19
N GLY A 34 15.01 -2.70 0.96
CA GLY A 34 16.11 -3.39 0.27
C GLY A 34 15.96 -3.50 -1.23
N TRP A 35 15.34 -2.51 -1.86
CA TRP A 35 15.49 -2.33 -3.30
C TRP A 35 16.88 -1.76 -3.60
N ASN A 36 17.64 -2.40 -4.50
CA ASN A 36 18.85 -1.79 -5.06
C ASN A 36 18.47 -0.76 -6.14
N TYR A 37 18.11 0.45 -5.70
CA TYR A 37 17.68 1.57 -6.53
C TYR A 37 18.73 1.99 -7.57
N LEU A 38 20.00 2.07 -7.14
CA LEU A 38 21.09 2.56 -7.97
C LEU A 38 21.56 1.53 -8.99
N GLY A 39 21.25 0.24 -8.82
CA GLY A 39 21.63 -0.80 -9.78
C GLY A 39 23.11 -0.76 -10.16
N ASN A 40 23.40 -0.32 -11.40
CA ASN A 40 24.74 -0.15 -11.96
C ASN A 40 25.27 1.31 -11.95
N GLY A 41 24.52 2.25 -11.37
CA GLY A 41 24.93 3.63 -11.11
C GLY A 41 24.21 4.72 -11.92
N SER A 42 23.23 4.40 -12.76
CA SER A 42 22.49 5.40 -13.56
C SER A 42 21.00 5.49 -13.20
N ALA A 43 20.34 6.58 -13.60
CA ALA A 43 18.87 6.64 -13.59
C ALA A 43 18.29 5.44 -14.39
N CYS A 44 17.16 4.90 -13.94
CA CYS A 44 16.51 3.74 -14.57
C CYS A 44 17.38 2.46 -14.65
N SER A 45 18.30 2.26 -13.70
CA SER A 45 19.13 1.06 -13.61
C SER A 45 18.82 0.16 -12.43
N GLY A 46 17.84 0.51 -11.59
CA GLY A 46 17.49 -0.22 -10.38
C GLY A 46 17.15 -1.68 -10.66
N ASP A 47 17.58 -2.55 -9.76
CA ASP A 47 17.37 -3.99 -9.91
C ASP A 47 15.92 -4.36 -9.54
N MET A 48 15.15 -4.79 -10.53
CA MET A 48 13.75 -5.15 -10.36
C MET A 48 13.55 -6.44 -9.58
N ASN A 49 14.57 -7.30 -9.48
CA ASN A 49 14.48 -8.48 -8.62
C ASN A 49 14.51 -8.07 -7.15
N SER A 50 15.51 -7.29 -6.71
CA SER A 50 15.52 -6.76 -5.34
C SER A 50 14.33 -5.85 -5.03
N PHE A 51 13.77 -5.14 -6.02
CA PHE A 51 12.50 -4.40 -5.85
C PHE A 51 11.36 -5.33 -5.45
N ARG A 52 11.16 -6.44 -6.18
CA ARG A 52 10.13 -7.45 -5.89
C ARG A 52 10.30 -8.09 -4.51
N TYR A 53 11.54 -8.42 -4.14
CA TYR A 53 11.83 -8.93 -2.80
C TYR A 53 11.55 -7.88 -1.71
N ALA A 54 11.83 -6.61 -1.98
CA ALA A 54 11.52 -5.53 -1.03
C ALA A 54 10.01 -5.35 -0.86
N MET A 55 9.22 -5.40 -1.94
CA MET A 55 7.75 -5.42 -1.85
C MET A 55 7.23 -6.60 -1.03
N TYR A 56 7.76 -7.80 -1.29
CA TYR A 56 7.33 -9.02 -0.59
C TYR A 56 7.66 -8.97 0.91
N ARG A 57 8.87 -8.53 1.27
CA ARG A 57 9.24 -8.32 2.68
C ARG A 57 8.35 -7.28 3.35
N ALA A 58 8.05 -6.19 2.64
CA ALA A 58 7.18 -5.15 3.16
C ALA A 58 5.77 -5.67 3.47
N LEU A 59 5.23 -6.50 2.57
CA LEU A 59 3.96 -7.19 2.77
C LEU A 59 4.00 -8.13 3.99
N GLN A 60 5.02 -8.98 4.10
CA GLN A 60 5.21 -9.86 5.26
C GLN A 60 5.22 -9.07 6.57
N ASP A 61 5.98 -7.97 6.61
CA ASP A 61 6.17 -7.19 7.83
C ASP A 61 4.90 -6.43 8.24
N VAL A 62 4.16 -5.88 7.27
CA VAL A 62 2.86 -5.23 7.53
C VAL A 62 1.81 -6.24 7.97
N ASN A 63 1.70 -7.41 7.31
CA ASN A 63 0.77 -8.46 7.73
C ASN A 63 1.11 -8.93 9.16
N ALA A 64 2.39 -9.11 9.47
CA ALA A 64 2.86 -9.45 10.81
C ALA A 64 2.53 -8.37 11.86
N ALA A 65 2.66 -7.09 11.51
CA ALA A 65 2.29 -5.99 12.38
C ALA A 65 0.78 -5.93 12.66
N ILE A 66 -0.06 -6.14 11.64
CA ILE A 66 -1.52 -6.20 11.80
C ILE A 66 -1.90 -7.35 12.74
N ARG A 67 -1.33 -8.55 12.55
CA ARG A 67 -1.57 -9.70 13.43
C ARG A 67 -1.14 -9.40 14.87
N PHE A 68 0.05 -8.82 15.07
CA PHE A 68 0.56 -8.46 16.39
C PHE A 68 -0.35 -7.46 17.10
N LEU A 69 -0.73 -6.37 16.43
CA LEU A 69 -1.59 -5.34 16.99
C LEU A 69 -2.98 -5.88 17.32
N SER A 70 -3.52 -6.73 16.45
CA SER A 70 -4.83 -7.37 16.64
C SER A 70 -4.82 -8.37 17.80
N PHE A 71 -3.72 -9.11 17.96
CA PHE A 71 -3.53 -10.03 19.10
C PHE A 71 -3.45 -9.29 20.44
N HIS A 72 -2.82 -8.11 20.44
CA HIS A 72 -2.70 -7.25 21.62
C HIS A 72 -3.78 -6.16 21.71
N ALA A 73 -4.90 -6.33 21.00
CA ALA A 73 -5.89 -5.30 20.85
C ALA A 73 -6.43 -4.77 22.19
N SER A 74 -6.70 -5.67 23.15
CA SER A 74 -7.15 -5.31 24.50
C SER A 74 -6.11 -4.48 25.28
N ASN A 75 -4.82 -4.77 25.10
CA ASN A 75 -3.74 -4.07 25.79
C ASN A 75 -3.54 -2.64 25.28
N TYR A 76 -3.85 -2.41 24.00
CA TYR A 76 -3.65 -1.13 23.33
C TYR A 76 -4.94 -0.34 23.09
N GLY A 77 -6.10 -0.87 23.50
CA GLY A 77 -7.41 -0.25 23.26
C GLY A 77 -7.79 -0.22 21.77
N ILE A 78 -7.32 -1.17 20.98
CA ILE A 78 -7.61 -1.28 19.55
C ILE A 78 -8.92 -2.04 19.35
N ASP A 79 -9.76 -1.56 18.43
CA ASP A 79 -10.86 -2.34 17.90
C ASP A 79 -10.42 -3.10 16.64
N ALA A 80 -10.11 -4.39 16.80
CA ALA A 80 -9.66 -5.24 15.70
C ALA A 80 -10.73 -5.44 14.61
N ASN A 81 -12.00 -5.09 14.85
CA ASN A 81 -13.05 -5.13 13.83
C ASN A 81 -13.15 -3.84 13.00
N ASN A 82 -12.39 -2.80 13.34
CA ASN A 82 -12.40 -1.51 12.66
C ASN A 82 -10.97 -1.06 12.34
N VAL A 83 -10.27 -1.87 11.54
CA VAL A 83 -8.90 -1.60 11.12
C VAL A 83 -8.88 -0.89 9.78
N PHE A 84 -8.07 0.16 9.67
CA PHE A 84 -7.84 0.90 8.44
C PHE A 84 -6.34 0.89 8.13
N LEU A 85 -6.00 0.69 6.86
CA LEU A 85 -4.61 0.75 6.41
C LEU A 85 -4.38 2.04 5.63
N LEU A 86 -3.22 2.65 5.85
CA LEU A 86 -2.83 3.88 5.21
C LEU A 86 -1.41 3.74 4.70
N GLY A 87 -1.18 4.05 3.44
CA GLY A 87 0.15 4.01 2.84
C GLY A 87 0.38 5.17 1.88
N GLN A 88 1.64 5.60 1.79
CA GLN A 88 2.12 6.60 0.84
C GLN A 88 3.22 5.98 -0.03
N SER A 89 3.19 6.22 -1.33
CA SER A 89 4.20 5.75 -2.29
C SER A 89 4.38 4.23 -2.16
N ALA A 90 5.59 3.73 -1.93
CA ALA A 90 5.87 2.32 -1.63
C ALA A 90 4.95 1.73 -0.54
N GLY A 91 4.67 2.49 0.53
CA GLY A 91 3.76 2.05 1.58
C GLY A 91 2.33 1.87 1.08
N ALA A 92 1.90 2.64 0.07
CA ALA A 92 0.58 2.50 -0.55
C ALA A 92 0.46 1.20 -1.33
N PHE A 93 1.49 0.83 -2.10
CA PHE A 93 1.58 -0.52 -2.69
C PHE A 93 1.50 -1.59 -1.60
N THR A 94 2.22 -1.43 -0.49
CA THR A 94 2.22 -2.42 0.60
C THR A 94 0.83 -2.62 1.21
N VAL A 95 0.12 -1.54 1.56
CA VAL A 95 -1.21 -1.66 2.19
C VAL A 95 -2.29 -2.16 1.22
N LEU A 96 -2.16 -1.86 -0.08
CA LEU A 96 -3.03 -2.44 -1.11
C LEU A 96 -2.79 -3.94 -1.23
N ASN A 97 -1.54 -4.39 -1.30
CA ASN A 97 -1.24 -5.81 -1.32
C ASN A 97 -1.67 -6.49 -0.01
N ALA A 98 -1.49 -5.85 1.15
CA ALA A 98 -1.93 -6.41 2.43
C ALA A 98 -3.46 -6.56 2.54
N ALA A 99 -4.21 -5.76 1.78
CA ALA A 99 -5.67 -5.80 1.79
C ALA A 99 -6.25 -6.78 0.76
N PHE A 100 -5.59 -6.98 -0.39
CA PHE A 100 -6.17 -7.66 -1.55
C PHE A 100 -5.36 -8.84 -2.08
N LEU A 101 -4.10 -9.01 -1.68
CA LEU A 101 -3.25 -10.07 -2.20
C LEU A 101 -3.29 -11.28 -1.26
N ASP A 102 -3.78 -12.41 -1.75
CA ASP A 102 -3.67 -13.68 -1.03
C ASP A 102 -2.33 -14.40 -1.31
N GLN A 103 -2.05 -15.47 -0.55
CA GLN A 103 -0.80 -16.23 -0.73
C GLN A 103 -0.67 -16.88 -2.12
N THR A 104 -1.77 -17.31 -2.72
CA THR A 104 -1.79 -17.96 -4.04
C THR A 104 -1.42 -16.94 -5.12
N GLU A 105 -2.02 -15.77 -5.08
CA GLU A 105 -1.73 -14.65 -5.98
C GLU A 105 -0.31 -14.11 -5.74
N ALA A 106 0.12 -14.02 -4.48
CA ALA A 106 1.49 -13.63 -4.14
C ALA A 106 2.52 -14.60 -4.72
N ASN A 107 2.24 -15.90 -4.74
CA ASN A 107 3.11 -16.90 -5.37
C ASN A 107 3.18 -16.73 -6.89
N GLN A 108 2.11 -16.26 -7.53
CA GLN A 108 2.09 -15.99 -8.97
C GLN A 108 2.86 -14.71 -9.31
N LEU A 109 2.68 -13.66 -8.50
CA LEU A 109 3.30 -12.34 -8.71
C LEU A 109 4.78 -12.30 -8.28
N TYR A 110 5.16 -13.09 -7.27
CA TYR A 110 6.48 -13.12 -6.65
C TYR A 110 7.02 -14.55 -6.41
N PRO A 111 7.11 -15.41 -7.45
CA PRO A 111 7.40 -16.84 -7.28
C PRO A 111 8.73 -17.12 -6.56
N SER A 112 9.80 -16.38 -6.90
CA SER A 112 11.11 -16.55 -6.26
C SER A 112 11.13 -16.05 -4.81
N ALA A 113 10.39 -14.98 -4.50
CA ALA A 113 10.38 -14.40 -3.17
C ALA A 113 9.75 -15.34 -2.14
N TYR A 114 8.67 -16.04 -2.49
CA TYR A 114 8.04 -17.03 -1.61
C TYR A 114 8.99 -18.17 -1.24
N VAL A 115 9.74 -18.70 -2.23
CA VAL A 115 10.70 -19.79 -2.00
C VAL A 115 11.76 -19.39 -0.98
N ASP A 116 12.26 -18.16 -1.07
CA ASP A 116 13.36 -17.69 -0.23
C ASP A 116 12.90 -17.12 1.12
N LEU A 117 11.71 -16.52 1.18
CA LEU A 117 11.24 -15.74 2.33
C LEU A 117 10.07 -16.40 3.09
N GLY A 118 9.46 -17.44 2.53
CA GLY A 118 8.27 -18.08 3.10
C GLY A 118 6.99 -17.27 2.93
N SER A 119 5.94 -17.66 3.65
CA SER A 119 4.58 -17.13 3.48
C SER A 119 4.41 -15.67 3.94
N ILE A 120 3.52 -14.92 3.27
CA ILE A 120 3.09 -13.57 3.66
C ILE A 120 2.26 -13.54 4.97
N ASP A 121 1.70 -14.68 5.35
CA ASP A 121 0.77 -14.79 6.49
C ASP A 121 1.40 -15.38 7.76
N SER A 122 2.60 -15.95 7.66
CA SER A 122 3.28 -16.58 8.81
C SER A 122 4.74 -16.17 9.00
N ALA A 123 5.35 -15.47 8.05
CA ALA A 123 6.67 -14.88 8.25
C ALA A 123 6.65 -13.73 9.27
N THR A 124 7.83 -13.41 9.79
CA THR A 124 8.12 -12.36 10.80
C THR A 124 7.51 -12.63 12.19
N ASN A 125 6.28 -13.15 12.29
CA ASN A 125 5.73 -13.75 13.51
C ASN A 125 4.64 -14.80 13.18
N THR A 126 4.43 -15.73 14.11
CA THR A 126 3.43 -16.82 14.01
C THR A 126 2.15 -16.52 14.79
N VAL A 127 1.92 -15.27 15.16
CA VAL A 127 0.75 -14.87 15.95
C VAL A 127 -0.48 -14.92 15.06
N GLN A 128 -1.54 -15.55 15.57
CA GLN A 128 -2.83 -15.59 14.90
C GLN A 128 -3.81 -14.67 15.63
N ALA A 129 -4.44 -13.77 14.88
CA ALA A 129 -5.46 -12.88 15.39
C ALA A 129 -6.47 -12.57 14.29
N ASN A 130 -7.74 -12.47 14.69
CA ASN A 130 -8.80 -12.05 13.80
C ASN A 130 -8.84 -10.52 13.75
N TYR A 131 -9.02 -9.98 12.55
CA TYR A 131 -9.26 -8.56 12.33
C TYR A 131 -10.16 -8.36 11.12
N GLN A 132 -10.76 -7.17 11.00
CA GLN A 132 -11.52 -6.77 9.82
C GLN A 132 -10.99 -5.44 9.29
N LEU A 133 -10.52 -5.46 8.05
CA LEU A 133 -10.20 -4.25 7.31
C LEU A 133 -11.49 -3.57 6.87
N LYS A 134 -11.60 -2.28 7.17
CA LYS A 134 -12.75 -1.42 6.80
C LYS A 134 -12.43 -0.43 5.71
N GLY A 135 -11.16 -0.25 5.39
CA GLY A 135 -10.75 0.56 4.26
C GLY A 135 -9.25 0.67 4.10
N VAL A 136 -8.85 1.01 2.89
CA VAL A 136 -7.47 1.35 2.53
C VAL A 136 -7.43 2.78 2.04
N PHE A 137 -6.52 3.58 2.61
CA PHE A 137 -6.13 4.86 2.06
C PHE A 137 -4.85 4.70 1.24
N ASN A 138 -5.02 4.74 -0.08
CA ASN A 138 -3.97 4.65 -1.09
C ASN A 138 -3.51 6.06 -1.47
N TRP A 139 -2.41 6.53 -0.88
CA TRP A 139 -1.81 7.79 -1.28
C TRP A 139 -0.67 7.53 -2.25
N CYS A 140 -0.76 8.07 -3.47
CA CYS A 140 0.27 8.03 -4.52
C CYS A 140 0.83 6.62 -4.82
N GLY A 141 -0.02 5.60 -4.76
CA GLY A 141 0.34 4.19 -5.00
C GLY A 141 -0.40 3.55 -6.16
N GLY A 142 -0.17 2.24 -6.32
CA GLY A 142 -0.81 1.42 -7.34
C GLY A 142 -0.70 -0.07 -7.02
N VAL A 143 -1.10 -0.91 -7.99
CA VAL A 143 -0.90 -2.36 -7.94
C VAL A 143 -0.11 -2.82 -9.18
N LEU A 144 0.56 -3.96 -9.07
CA LEU A 144 1.30 -4.54 -10.20
C LEU A 144 0.43 -5.43 -11.09
N ASP A 145 -0.66 -5.95 -10.53
CA ASP A 145 -1.66 -6.72 -11.25
C ASP A 145 -3.05 -6.31 -10.72
N THR A 146 -3.98 -6.05 -11.62
CA THR A 146 -5.36 -5.68 -11.27
C THR A 146 -6.23 -6.90 -10.97
N THR A 147 -5.75 -8.11 -11.26
CA THR A 147 -6.47 -9.35 -10.97
C THR A 147 -6.73 -9.52 -9.48
N ILE A 148 -5.79 -9.09 -8.63
CA ILE A 148 -5.88 -9.09 -7.15
C ILE A 148 -7.03 -8.21 -6.63
N LEU A 149 -7.47 -7.23 -7.43
CA LEU A 149 -8.65 -6.44 -7.11
C LEU A 149 -9.86 -7.20 -7.67
N ASP A 150 -10.23 -8.29 -7.01
CA ASP A 150 -11.40 -9.12 -7.35
C ASP A 150 -12.55 -8.93 -6.35
N ALA A 151 -13.54 -9.82 -6.35
CA ALA A 151 -14.74 -9.72 -5.52
C ALA A 151 -14.61 -10.41 -4.14
N ASN A 152 -13.50 -11.10 -3.86
CA ASN A 152 -13.27 -11.84 -2.63
C ASN A 152 -13.12 -10.88 -1.44
N GLU A 153 -12.44 -9.75 -1.63
CA GLU A 153 -12.25 -8.71 -0.62
C GLU A 153 -13.14 -7.50 -0.87
N GLN A 154 -14.18 -7.32 -0.05
CA GLN A 154 -15.09 -6.18 -0.12
C GLN A 154 -14.58 -4.97 0.68
N ILE A 155 -13.34 -4.54 0.42
CA ILE A 155 -12.65 -3.48 1.17
C ILE A 155 -12.69 -2.15 0.41
N PRO A 156 -13.35 -1.10 0.94
CA PRO A 156 -13.36 0.21 0.31
C PRO A 156 -11.96 0.82 0.14
N VAL A 157 -11.71 1.50 -0.98
CA VAL A 157 -10.43 2.17 -1.25
C VAL A 157 -10.63 3.65 -1.55
N LEU A 158 -10.02 4.51 -0.73
CA LEU A 158 -9.86 5.93 -1.02
C LEU A 158 -8.47 6.15 -1.62
N SER A 159 -8.39 6.77 -2.79
CA SER A 159 -7.11 7.10 -3.42
C SER A 159 -6.89 8.60 -3.55
N MET A 160 -5.67 9.04 -3.29
CA MET A 160 -5.21 10.41 -3.52
C MET A 160 -3.93 10.42 -4.33
N HIS A 161 -3.89 11.19 -5.42
CA HIS A 161 -2.75 11.20 -6.35
C HIS A 161 -2.57 12.56 -7.03
N GLY A 162 -1.34 12.97 -7.28
CA GLY A 162 -1.03 14.12 -8.12
C GLY A 162 -1.01 13.76 -9.60
N LEU A 163 -1.62 14.57 -10.48
CA LEU A 163 -1.62 14.31 -11.93
C LEU A 163 -0.27 14.55 -12.61
N LEU A 164 0.68 15.21 -11.92
CA LEU A 164 2.05 15.44 -12.39
C LEU A 164 3.05 14.50 -11.71
N ASP A 165 2.59 13.38 -11.13
CA ASP A 165 3.44 12.36 -10.53
C ASP A 165 4.34 11.71 -11.58
N ASN A 166 5.66 11.82 -11.38
CA ASN A 166 6.69 11.27 -12.25
C ASN A 166 7.36 10.01 -11.65
N VAL A 167 6.77 9.43 -10.60
CA VAL A 167 7.26 8.22 -9.92
C VAL A 167 6.25 7.08 -10.06
N VAL A 168 4.98 7.33 -9.75
CA VAL A 168 3.89 6.35 -9.87
C VAL A 168 2.84 6.86 -10.84
N PRO A 169 2.61 6.15 -11.97
CA PRO A 169 1.59 6.53 -12.93
C PRO A 169 0.18 6.55 -12.33
N VAL A 170 -0.60 7.58 -12.63
CA VAL A 170 -2.00 7.72 -12.17
C VAL A 170 -2.95 6.74 -12.89
N ASP A 171 -2.68 6.48 -14.17
CA ASP A 171 -3.42 5.52 -15.00
C ASP A 171 -2.63 4.21 -15.12
N THR A 172 -1.75 4.10 -16.10
CA THR A 172 -0.83 2.97 -16.25
C THR A 172 0.55 3.44 -16.70
N GLY A 173 1.58 2.63 -16.43
CA GLY A 173 2.91 2.89 -16.94
C GLY A 173 3.98 2.11 -16.20
N THR A 174 5.25 2.32 -16.56
CA THR A 174 6.36 1.76 -15.81
C THR A 174 6.63 2.60 -14.56
N PHE A 175 7.00 1.93 -13.48
CA PHE A 175 7.46 2.61 -12.27
C PHE A 175 8.65 3.54 -12.60
N LEU A 176 8.66 4.75 -12.02
CA LEU A 176 9.60 5.85 -12.35
C LEU A 176 9.60 6.31 -13.81
N TYR A 177 8.60 5.92 -14.61
CA TYR A 177 8.56 6.19 -16.06
C TYR A 177 9.84 5.71 -16.78
N CYS A 178 10.44 4.63 -16.27
CA CYS A 178 11.64 4.04 -16.82
C CYS A 178 11.28 3.01 -17.89
N TYR A 179 11.69 3.26 -19.14
CA TYR A 179 11.45 2.37 -20.28
C TYR A 179 12.75 1.70 -20.71
N ASN A 180 13.18 0.69 -19.95
CA ASN A 180 14.39 -0.09 -20.22
C ASN A 180 14.01 -1.45 -20.79
N THR A 181 14.42 -1.76 -22.03
CA THR A 181 14.07 -3.03 -22.69
C THR A 181 14.88 -4.22 -22.20
N THR A 182 16.05 -4.01 -21.59
CA THR A 182 16.93 -5.07 -21.08
C THR A 182 16.63 -5.44 -19.63
N ASN A 183 16.21 -4.48 -18.82
CA ASN A 183 15.73 -4.69 -17.45
C ASN A 183 14.40 -3.94 -17.29
N PRO A 184 13.27 -4.53 -17.73
CA PRO A 184 12.00 -3.84 -17.73
C PRO A 184 11.54 -3.55 -16.31
N TYR A 185 11.35 -2.27 -16.03
CA TYR A 185 10.73 -1.82 -14.79
C TYR A 185 9.32 -2.39 -14.66
N VAL A 186 8.89 -2.59 -13.42
CA VAL A 186 7.55 -3.11 -13.16
C VAL A 186 6.50 -2.21 -13.78
N PHE A 187 5.51 -2.83 -14.43
CA PHE A 187 4.33 -2.12 -14.93
C PHE A 187 3.35 -1.93 -13.77
N VAL A 188 2.82 -0.72 -13.64
CA VAL A 188 1.95 -0.29 -12.54
C VAL A 188 0.59 0.10 -13.10
N TYR A 189 -0.44 -0.33 -12.39
CA TYR A 189 -1.81 0.13 -12.54
C TYR A 189 -2.12 1.10 -11.40
N GLY A 190 -2.23 2.38 -11.73
CA GLY A 190 -2.51 3.45 -10.80
C GLY A 190 -3.98 3.57 -10.43
N PRO A 191 -4.33 4.58 -9.61
CA PRO A 191 -5.66 4.71 -9.03
C PRO A 191 -6.80 4.83 -10.03
N GLN A 192 -6.58 5.37 -11.24
CA GLN A 192 -7.65 5.45 -12.24
C GLN A 192 -8.09 4.07 -12.73
N VAL A 193 -7.14 3.16 -12.95
CA VAL A 193 -7.46 1.79 -13.35
C VAL A 193 -8.03 1.01 -12.18
N MET A 194 -7.41 1.14 -11.01
CA MET A 194 -7.89 0.48 -9.80
C MET A 194 -9.34 0.85 -9.49
N HIS A 195 -9.70 2.14 -9.60
CA HIS A 195 -11.06 2.59 -9.37
C HIS A 195 -12.06 1.91 -10.31
N LYS A 196 -11.77 1.86 -11.62
CA LYS A 196 -12.64 1.16 -12.59
C LYS A 196 -12.79 -0.32 -12.25
N ARG A 197 -11.69 -0.98 -11.86
CA ARG A 197 -11.67 -2.39 -11.49
C ARG A 197 -12.48 -2.67 -10.21
N LEU A 198 -12.29 -1.88 -9.17
CA LEU A 198 -13.03 -1.98 -7.90
C LEU A 198 -14.54 -1.73 -8.11
N MET A 199 -14.89 -0.66 -8.82
CA MET A 199 -16.28 -0.34 -9.11
C MET A 199 -16.96 -1.41 -9.97
N HIS A 200 -16.24 -2.06 -10.88
CA HIS A 200 -16.75 -3.19 -11.66
C HIS A 200 -17.18 -4.36 -10.77
N HIS A 201 -16.45 -4.63 -9.68
CA HIS A 201 -16.78 -5.67 -8.71
C HIS A 201 -17.74 -5.21 -7.60
N GLY A 202 -18.29 -4.00 -7.71
CA GLY A 202 -19.19 -3.43 -6.71
C GLY A 202 -18.49 -2.97 -5.42
N ILE A 203 -17.16 -2.91 -5.42
CA ILE A 203 -16.36 -2.46 -4.28
C ILE A 203 -16.29 -0.93 -4.29
N CYS A 204 -16.59 -0.33 -3.14
CA CYS A 204 -16.55 1.12 -2.99
C CYS A 204 -15.14 1.67 -3.26
N SER A 205 -15.03 2.60 -4.21
CA SER A 205 -13.78 3.29 -4.49
C SER A 205 -14.02 4.78 -4.73
N GLU A 206 -13.14 5.61 -4.18
CA GLU A 206 -13.11 7.06 -4.43
C GLU A 206 -11.71 7.48 -4.86
N THR A 207 -11.61 8.40 -5.81
CA THR A 207 -10.33 8.94 -6.29
C THR A 207 -10.34 10.45 -6.24
N ASN A 208 -9.28 11.03 -5.67
CA ASN A 208 -9.09 12.46 -5.53
C ASN A 208 -7.76 12.84 -6.19
N PHE A 209 -7.82 13.62 -7.27
CA PHE A 209 -6.66 13.98 -8.07
C PHE A 209 -6.33 15.46 -7.95
N ASP A 210 -5.07 15.79 -7.66
CA ASP A 210 -4.58 17.17 -7.71
C ASP A 210 -3.96 17.45 -9.08
N ALA A 211 -4.56 18.35 -9.85
CA ALA A 211 -4.11 18.69 -11.20
C ALA A 211 -2.69 19.27 -11.25
N ALA A 212 -2.23 19.90 -10.16
CA ALA A 212 -0.88 20.45 -10.05
C ALA A 212 0.03 19.61 -9.11
N GLY A 213 -0.50 18.53 -8.54
CA GLY A 213 0.20 17.72 -7.54
C GLY A 213 1.32 16.88 -8.17
N MET A 214 2.50 16.92 -7.54
CA MET A 214 3.61 16.00 -7.82
C MET A 214 3.50 14.73 -6.95
N HIS A 215 4.48 13.84 -7.03
CA HIS A 215 4.50 12.58 -6.27
C HIS A 215 4.24 12.80 -4.78
N CYS A 216 3.12 12.25 -4.29
CA CYS A 216 2.66 12.33 -2.90
C CYS A 216 2.52 13.74 -2.32
N VAL A 217 2.44 14.76 -3.17
CA VAL A 217 2.12 16.13 -2.74
C VAL A 217 0.62 16.29 -2.91
N TYR A 218 -0.06 16.56 -1.80
CA TYR A 218 -1.48 16.89 -1.83
C TYR A 218 -1.77 18.02 -0.83
N PRO A 219 -2.50 19.08 -1.23
CA PRO A 219 -2.81 20.18 -0.32
C PRO A 219 -3.62 19.72 0.91
N CYS A 220 -3.23 20.23 2.07
CA CYS A 220 -3.59 19.81 3.44
C CYS A 220 -5.08 19.96 3.86
N TRP A 221 -6.03 20.12 2.94
CA TRP A 221 -7.39 20.59 3.27
C TRP A 221 -8.53 19.58 3.02
N ILE A 222 -8.24 18.29 2.87
CA ILE A 222 -9.31 17.30 2.62
C ILE A 222 -9.94 16.81 3.93
N HIS A 223 -11.26 16.95 4.00
CA HIS A 223 -12.14 16.21 4.90
C HIS A 223 -12.32 14.78 4.35
N TRP A 224 -12.08 13.78 5.20
CA TRP A 224 -12.07 12.37 4.84
C TRP A 224 -13.49 11.85 4.61
N PHE A 225 -13.92 11.74 3.35
CA PHE A 225 -15.15 11.04 3.02
C PHE A 225 -14.80 9.71 2.35
N MET A 226 -15.40 8.62 2.82
CA MET A 226 -15.51 7.36 2.09
C MET A 226 -16.99 7.16 1.79
N CYS A 227 -17.34 6.89 0.53
CA CYS A 227 -18.71 6.82 0.03
C CYS A 227 -19.67 5.96 0.87
N ARG A 228 -20.42 6.58 1.81
CA ARG A 228 -21.82 6.28 2.17
C ARG A 228 -22.52 7.51 2.79
N PRO A 229 -23.86 7.63 2.69
CA PRO A 229 -24.62 8.80 3.15
C PRO A 229 -24.71 9.02 4.67
N ASN A 230 -24.05 8.23 5.53
CA ASN A 230 -24.25 8.30 7.00
C ASN A 230 -23.00 8.01 7.84
N THR A 231 -21.81 8.08 7.27
CA THR A 231 -20.56 7.94 8.04
C THR A 231 -19.80 9.25 7.99
N LEU A 232 -20.04 10.12 8.97
CA LEU A 232 -19.16 11.26 9.25
C LEU A 232 -17.89 10.71 9.89
N LEU A 233 -16.76 10.84 9.20
CA LEU A 233 -15.44 10.70 9.80
C LEU A 233 -14.83 12.11 9.81
N PHE A 234 -14.66 12.67 11.01
CA PHE A 234 -13.92 13.92 11.21
C PHE A 234 -12.42 13.66 11.18
#